data_AF-A0A9N8PZH6-F1
#
_entry.id   AF-A0A9N8PZH6-F1
#
_cell.length_a   1.000
_cell.length_b   1.000
_cell.length_c   1.000
_cell.angle_alpha   90.00
_cell.angle_beta   90.00
_cell.angle_gamma   90.00
#
_symmetry.space_group_name_H-M   'P 1'
#
loop_
_entity.id
_entity.type
_entity.pdbx_description
1 polymer ?
#
loop_
_entity_poly.entity_id
_entity_poly.type
_entity_poly.pdbx_seq_one_letter_code
_entity_poly.pdbx_strand_id
1 'polypeptide(L)'
;MASETILSADHTCVTVLAKRTCPLWQRICFIVQNVAGHARSLLYDADSNVVERFHSVVAKLVGGKRINFSLKNSYQTRYHGAAVAFNEKKTISRLYKLINKGVSPQGKIKRLESKRENKNVKNKQNRKPTNRGLHLERSKPDHNYGQDCTTSDMPIDVFNKLKDFLTVNLKKN
;
A
#
# COMPACT_ATOMS: atom_id res chain seq x y z
N MET A 1 42.40 -30.80 49.39
CA MET A 1 41.19 -29.94 49.34
C MET A 1 41.20 -29.18 48.02
N ALA A 2 40.92 -29.91 46.94
CA ALA A 2 40.88 -29.36 45.59
C ALA A 2 39.66 -29.96 44.90
N SER A 3 38.54 -29.24 44.92
CA SER A 3 37.39 -29.46 44.05
C SER A 3 36.28 -28.54 44.53
N GLU A 4 36.02 -27.46 43.79
CA GLU A 4 34.71 -26.81 43.59
C GLU A 4 34.95 -25.37 43.16
N THR A 5 34.88 -25.10 41.84
CA THR A 5 34.55 -23.78 41.23
C THR A 5 34.74 -23.84 39.70
N ILE A 6 33.96 -24.65 38.99
CA ILE A 6 33.85 -24.53 37.51
C ILE A 6 32.38 -24.49 37.02
N LEU A 7 31.38 -24.69 37.90
CA LEU A 7 29.98 -24.83 37.47
C LEU A 7 29.14 -23.54 37.53
N SER A 8 29.61 -22.42 36.96
CA SER A 8 28.82 -21.17 36.95
C SER A 8 28.76 -20.42 35.60
N ALA A 9 29.68 -20.70 34.67
CA ALA A 9 29.77 -19.97 33.40
C ALA A 9 28.88 -20.53 32.27
N ASP A 10 28.58 -21.82 32.29
CA ASP A 10 27.90 -22.47 31.14
C ASP A 10 26.39 -22.24 31.13
N HIS A 11 25.76 -22.07 32.29
CA HIS A 11 24.32 -21.84 32.40
C HIS A 11 23.90 -20.46 31.92
N THR A 12 24.74 -19.44 32.05
CA THR A 12 24.46 -18.07 31.57
C THR A 12 24.59 -17.98 30.04
N CYS A 13 25.55 -18.66 29.43
CA CYS A 13 25.72 -18.64 27.97
C CYS A 13 24.58 -19.38 27.24
N VAL A 14 24.18 -20.55 27.73
CA VAL A 14 23.06 -21.33 27.17
C VAL A 14 21.72 -20.63 27.37
N THR A 15 21.48 -20.01 28.52
CA THR A 15 20.22 -19.27 28.78
C THR A 15 20.11 -17.98 27.96
N VAL A 16 21.21 -17.28 27.67
CA VAL A 16 21.21 -16.09 26.79
C VAL A 16 20.94 -16.47 25.34
N LEU A 17 21.50 -17.59 24.86
CA LEU A 17 21.26 -18.11 23.51
C LEU A 17 19.84 -18.68 23.34
N ALA A 18 19.33 -19.41 24.34
CA ALA A 18 17.96 -19.93 24.34
C ALA A 18 16.90 -18.82 24.43
N LYS A 19 17.19 -17.70 25.12
CA LYS A 19 16.33 -16.51 25.09
C LYS A 19 16.27 -15.92 23.68
N ARG A 20 17.40 -15.82 22.97
CA ARG A 20 17.47 -15.25 21.60
C ARG A 20 16.68 -16.04 20.54
N THR A 21 16.47 -17.34 20.71
CA THR A 21 15.74 -18.20 19.76
C THR A 21 14.24 -18.31 20.06
N CYS A 22 13.78 -17.89 21.24
CA CYS A 22 12.36 -17.91 21.59
C CYS A 22 11.61 -16.78 20.84
N PRO A 23 10.56 -17.09 20.04
CA PRO A 23 9.79 -16.09 19.28
C PRO A 23 9.14 -15.03 20.17
N LEU A 24 8.77 -15.41 21.40
CA LEU A 24 8.19 -14.49 22.38
C LEU A 24 9.23 -13.48 22.85
N TRP A 25 10.46 -13.92 23.12
CA TRP A 25 11.54 -13.03 23.54
C TRP A 25 11.95 -12.08 22.41
N GLN A 26 12.01 -12.55 21.16
CA GLN A 26 12.26 -11.70 20.00
C GLN A 26 11.18 -10.61 19.85
N ARG A 27 9.91 -10.95 20.08
CA ARG A 27 8.80 -9.98 20.10
C ARG A 27 8.96 -8.96 21.22
N ILE A 28 9.31 -9.41 22.43
CA ILE A 28 9.54 -8.52 23.57
C ILE A 28 10.70 -7.57 23.27
N CYS A 29 11.83 -8.08 22.79
CA CYS A 29 12.98 -7.26 22.39
C CYS A 29 12.62 -6.25 21.30
N PHE A 30 11.84 -6.66 20.29
CA PHE A 30 11.39 -5.77 19.22
C PHE A 30 10.51 -4.63 19.76
N ILE A 31 9.56 -4.93 20.65
CA ILE A 31 8.71 -3.92 21.28
C ILE A 31 9.56 -2.95 22.11
N VAL A 32 10.46 -3.47 22.94
CA VAL A 32 11.35 -2.66 23.77
C VAL A 32 12.26 -1.77 22.92
N GLN A 33 12.81 -2.28 21.83
CA GLN A 33 13.63 -1.50 20.90
C GLN A 33 12.83 -0.38 20.23
N ASN A 34 11.58 -0.64 19.85
CA ASN A 34 10.70 0.38 19.29
C ASN A 34 10.40 1.49 20.30
N VAL A 35 10.04 1.11 21.54
CA VAL A 35 9.76 2.08 22.60
C VAL A 35 11.01 2.90 22.94
N ALA A 36 12.17 2.25 23.05
CA ALA A 36 13.43 2.94 23.31
C ALA A 36 13.83 3.89 22.16
N GLY A 37 13.61 3.47 20.90
CA GLY A 37 13.88 4.29 19.72
C GLY A 37 12.98 5.54 19.63
N HIS A 38 11.75 5.45 20.14
CA HIS A 38 10.79 6.56 20.16
C HIS A 38 10.67 7.27 21.52
N ALA A 39 11.46 6.87 22.52
CA ALA A 39 11.39 7.43 23.88
C ALA A 39 11.63 8.94 23.91
N ARG A 40 12.52 9.45 23.05
CA ARG A 40 12.78 10.88 22.92
C ARG A 40 11.55 11.64 22.44
N SER A 41 10.85 11.16 21.41
CA SER A 41 9.61 11.77 20.90
C SER A 41 8.48 11.70 21.91
N LEU A 42 8.37 10.60 22.66
CA LEU A 42 7.40 10.43 23.75
C LEU A 42 7.66 11.40 24.91
N LEU A 43 8.92 11.63 25.27
CA LEU A 43 9.29 12.58 26.32
C LEU A 43 9.02 14.04 25.95
N TYR A 44 9.16 14.39 24.67
CA TYR A 44 8.93 15.75 24.18
C TYR A 44 7.49 16.00 23.70
N ASP A 45 6.58 15.03 23.88
CA ASP A 45 5.22 15.03 23.31
C ASP A 45 5.23 15.47 21.83
N ALA A 46 6.31 15.09 21.13
CA ALA A 46 6.55 15.39 19.73
C ALA A 46 5.80 14.35 18.90
N ASP A 47 4.50 14.45 19.02
CA ASP A 47 3.52 13.68 18.32
C ASP A 47 3.56 14.12 16.84
N SER A 48 4.21 13.33 15.97
CA SER A 48 3.92 13.38 14.52
C SER A 48 2.41 13.19 14.23
N ASN A 49 1.70 12.78 15.27
CA ASN A 49 0.30 12.53 15.48
C ASN A 49 -0.69 13.61 15.01
N VAL A 50 -0.41 14.91 14.95
CA VAL A 50 -1.44 15.83 14.40
C VAL A 50 -1.52 15.70 12.89
N VAL A 51 -0.38 15.79 12.20
CA VAL A 51 -0.32 15.63 10.75
C VAL A 51 -0.62 14.20 10.36
N GLU A 52 -0.16 13.20 11.12
CA GLU A 52 -0.44 11.79 10.87
C GLU A 52 -1.89 11.39 11.20
N ARG A 53 -2.51 11.91 12.28
CA ARG A 53 -3.95 11.70 12.53
C ARG A 53 -4.79 12.40 11.47
N PHE A 54 -4.41 13.61 11.07
CA PHE A 54 -5.07 14.30 9.97
C PHE A 54 -4.95 13.51 8.66
N HIS A 55 -3.74 13.05 8.30
CA HIS A 55 -3.53 12.19 7.14
C HIS A 55 -4.28 10.86 7.27
N SER A 56 -4.39 10.28 8.47
CA SER A 56 -5.14 9.05 8.73
C SER A 56 -6.65 9.26 8.62
N VAL A 57 -7.17 10.41 9.05
CA VAL A 57 -8.58 10.79 8.93
C VAL A 57 -8.92 11.09 7.47
N VAL A 58 -8.12 11.91 6.78
CA VAL A 58 -8.23 12.18 5.34
C VAL A 58 -8.13 10.88 4.53
N ALA A 59 -7.19 9.99 4.87
CA ALA A 59 -7.07 8.68 4.22
C ALA A 59 -8.25 7.74 4.51
N LYS A 60 -8.89 7.82 5.68
CA LYS A 60 -10.13 7.07 5.97
C LYS A 60 -11.33 7.64 5.21
N LEU A 61 -11.40 8.97 5.09
CA LEU A 61 -12.47 9.71 4.42
C LEU A 61 -12.40 9.57 2.89
N VAL A 62 -11.19 9.67 2.32
CA VAL A 62 -10.93 9.51 0.87
C VAL A 62 -10.72 8.03 0.48
N GLY A 63 -10.27 7.20 1.42
CA GLY A 63 -9.62 5.91 1.13
C GLY A 63 -10.25 4.69 1.80
N GLY A 64 -11.55 4.70 2.15
CA GLY A 64 -12.31 3.49 2.52
C GLY A 64 -12.23 2.34 1.49
N LYS A 65 -11.59 2.56 0.33
CA LYS A 65 -11.33 1.59 -0.74
C LYS A 65 -9.85 1.41 -1.12
N ARG A 66 -8.90 2.21 -0.61
CA ARG A 66 -7.52 2.38 -1.17
C ARG A 66 -6.34 2.16 -0.21
N ILE A 67 -6.54 1.63 1.00
CA ILE A 67 -5.44 1.33 1.95
C ILE A 67 -4.31 0.46 1.34
N ASN A 68 -4.58 -0.29 0.26
CA ASN A 68 -3.57 -1.10 -0.45
C ASN A 68 -3.00 -0.46 -1.74
N PHE A 69 -3.39 0.78 -2.11
CA PHE A 69 -3.01 1.38 -3.40
C PHE A 69 -1.59 1.97 -3.40
N SER A 70 -1.06 2.38 -2.24
CA SER A 70 0.22 3.09 -2.14
C SER A 70 1.32 2.29 -1.42
N LEU A 71 1.08 1.02 -1.10
CA LEU A 71 2.13 0.15 -0.56
C LEU A 71 3.19 -0.14 -1.64
N LYS A 72 4.45 -0.32 -1.23
CA LYS A 72 5.53 -0.75 -2.11
C LYS A 72 5.09 -2.01 -2.87
N ASN A 73 5.29 -2.04 -4.19
CA ASN A 73 4.87 -3.09 -5.14
C ASN A 73 3.35 -3.23 -5.38
N SER A 74 2.50 -2.34 -4.85
CA SER A 74 1.04 -2.39 -5.05
C SER A 74 0.60 -2.37 -6.53
N TYR A 75 1.32 -1.65 -7.39
CA TYR A 75 1.05 -1.64 -8.84
C TYR A 75 1.36 -3.00 -9.46
N GLN A 76 2.54 -3.56 -9.17
CA GLN A 76 2.96 -4.87 -9.66
C GLN A 76 2.01 -5.97 -9.18
N THR A 77 1.61 -5.96 -7.91
CA THR A 77 0.62 -6.91 -7.38
C THR A 77 -0.73 -6.81 -8.11
N ARG A 78 -1.18 -5.59 -8.46
CA ARG A 78 -2.41 -5.41 -9.24
C ARG A 78 -2.26 -5.91 -10.67
N TYR A 79 -1.13 -5.60 -11.32
CA TYR A 79 -0.83 -6.08 -12.67
C TYR A 79 -0.79 -7.61 -12.74
N HIS A 80 -0.01 -8.25 -11.86
CA HIS A 80 0.08 -9.70 -11.80
C HIS A 80 -1.25 -10.35 -11.39
N GLY A 81 -1.96 -9.76 -10.41
CA GLY A 81 -3.28 -10.22 -10.01
C GLY A 81 -4.31 -10.16 -11.13
N ALA A 82 -4.28 -9.10 -11.95
CA ALA A 82 -5.16 -8.95 -13.10
C ALA A 82 -4.84 -9.98 -14.20
N ALA A 83 -3.56 -10.19 -14.52
CA ALA A 83 -3.13 -11.21 -15.48
C ALA A 83 -3.58 -12.62 -15.06
N VAL A 84 -3.38 -12.98 -13.78
CA VAL A 84 -3.83 -14.28 -13.25
C VAL A 84 -5.35 -14.38 -13.23
N ALA A 85 -6.07 -13.31 -12.88
CA ALA A 85 -7.53 -13.31 -12.90
C ALA A 85 -8.12 -13.45 -14.31
N PHE A 86 -7.51 -12.80 -15.30
CA PHE A 86 -7.90 -12.90 -16.70
C PHE A 86 -7.71 -14.32 -17.24
N ASN A 87 -6.57 -14.94 -16.92
CA ASN A 87 -6.24 -16.27 -17.41
C ASN A 87 -6.98 -17.38 -16.65
N GLU A 88 -7.00 -17.33 -15.31
CA GLU A 88 -7.37 -18.50 -14.50
C GLU A 88 -8.74 -18.39 -13.79
N LYS A 89 -9.43 -17.24 -13.80
CA LYS A 89 -10.76 -16.98 -13.15
C LYS A 89 -10.91 -17.36 -11.65
N LYS A 90 -9.97 -18.09 -11.06
CA LYS A 90 -9.93 -18.67 -9.71
C LYS A 90 -8.62 -18.30 -9.00
N THR A 91 -8.34 -17.00 -8.98
CA THR A 91 -7.08 -16.41 -8.52
C THR A 91 -6.74 -16.78 -7.07
N ILE A 92 -7.73 -16.82 -6.17
CA ILE A 92 -7.51 -17.06 -4.73
C ILE A 92 -7.22 -18.54 -4.50
N SER A 93 -7.96 -19.43 -5.16
CA SER A 93 -7.70 -20.86 -5.04
C SER A 93 -6.32 -21.26 -5.56
N ARG A 94 -5.89 -20.63 -6.66
CA ARG A 94 -4.55 -20.86 -7.22
C ARG A 94 -3.46 -20.36 -6.28
N LEU A 95 -3.58 -19.11 -5.82
CA LEU A 95 -2.61 -18.52 -4.91
C LEU A 95 -2.46 -19.35 -3.64
N TYR A 96 -3.56 -19.83 -3.07
CA TYR A 96 -3.54 -20.71 -1.91
C TYR A 96 -2.79 -22.02 -2.19
N LYS A 97 -3.03 -22.66 -3.34
CA LYS A 97 -2.31 -23.88 -3.72
C LYS A 97 -0.81 -23.63 -3.87
N LEU A 98 -0.42 -22.49 -4.44
CA LEU A 98 0.99 -22.14 -4.60
C LEU A 98 1.68 -21.95 -3.25
N ILE A 99 1.04 -21.24 -2.32
CA ILE A 99 1.57 -20.99 -0.96
C ILE A 99 1.64 -22.30 -0.16
N ASN A 100 0.61 -23.15 -0.27
CA ASN A 100 0.49 -24.39 0.51
C ASN A 100 0.94 -25.64 -0.25
N LYS A 101 1.94 -25.51 -1.15
CA LYS A 101 2.60 -26.64 -1.83
C LYS A 101 1.63 -27.64 -2.48
N GLY A 102 0.60 -27.13 -3.16
CA GLY A 102 -0.40 -27.92 -3.89
C GLY A 102 -1.64 -28.28 -3.08
N VAL A 103 -1.67 -28.03 -1.77
CA VAL A 103 -2.86 -28.30 -0.95
C VAL A 103 -4.00 -27.40 -1.42
N SER A 104 -5.11 -28.05 -1.78
CA SER A 104 -6.30 -27.34 -2.22
C SER A 104 -6.91 -26.56 -1.05
N PRO A 105 -7.37 -25.30 -1.29
CA PRO A 105 -8.14 -24.59 -0.29
C PRO A 105 -9.44 -25.34 0.00
N GLN A 106 -9.85 -25.30 1.27
CA GLN A 106 -11.10 -25.88 1.74
C GLN A 106 -12.32 -25.29 0.99
N GLY A 107 -13.46 -25.98 1.07
CA GLY A 107 -14.64 -25.71 0.24
C GLY A 107 -15.16 -24.27 0.27
N LYS A 108 -14.95 -23.50 1.36
CA LYS A 108 -15.44 -22.11 1.49
C LYS A 108 -14.87 -21.18 0.41
N ILE A 109 -13.56 -21.23 0.15
CA ILE A 109 -12.89 -20.36 -0.84
C ILE A 109 -13.37 -20.73 -2.24
N LYS A 110 -13.39 -22.01 -2.58
CA LYS A 110 -13.89 -22.50 -3.87
C LYS A 110 -15.34 -22.10 -4.11
N ARG A 111 -16.22 -22.29 -3.11
CA ARG A 111 -17.63 -21.89 -3.20
C ARG A 111 -17.78 -20.40 -3.46
N LEU A 112 -16.96 -19.57 -2.82
CA LEU A 112 -16.98 -18.13 -3.00
C LEU A 112 -16.55 -17.73 -4.41
N GLU A 113 -15.48 -18.34 -4.94
CA GLU A 113 -15.05 -18.11 -6.32
C GLU A 113 -16.09 -18.59 -7.34
N SER A 114 -16.67 -19.78 -7.15
CA SER A 114 -17.76 -20.27 -8.01
C SER A 114 -18.98 -19.35 -8.00
N LYS A 115 -19.37 -18.81 -6.83
CA LYS A 115 -20.45 -17.81 -6.74
C LYS A 115 -20.11 -16.54 -7.53
N ARG A 116 -18.88 -16.06 -7.46
CA ARG A 116 -18.41 -14.89 -8.22
C ARG A 116 -18.41 -15.16 -9.72
N GLU A 117 -17.92 -16.31 -10.15
CA GLU A 117 -17.92 -16.74 -11.55
C GLU A 117 -19.35 -16.79 -12.11
N ASN A 118 -20.26 -17.46 -11.41
CA ASN A 118 -21.68 -17.54 -11.81
C ASN A 118 -22.33 -16.15 -11.87
N LYS A 119 -22.02 -15.26 -10.92
CA LYS A 119 -22.50 -13.87 -10.94
C LYS A 119 -21.94 -13.09 -12.13
N ASN A 120 -20.67 -13.27 -12.47
CA ASN A 120 -20.05 -12.61 -13.61
C ASN A 120 -20.63 -13.09 -14.94
N VAL A 121 -20.88 -14.40 -15.08
CA VAL A 121 -21.55 -14.99 -16.25
C VAL A 121 -22.96 -14.41 -16.41
N LYS A 122 -23.76 -14.42 -15.32
CA LYS A 122 -25.10 -13.82 -15.31
C LYS A 122 -25.07 -12.33 -15.64
N ASN A 123 -24.15 -11.57 -15.06
CA ASN A 123 -23.98 -10.15 -15.37
C ASN A 123 -23.57 -9.92 -16.83
N LYS A 124 -22.75 -10.81 -17.42
CA LYS A 124 -22.37 -10.71 -18.83
C LYS A 124 -23.57 -11.01 -19.75
N GLN A 125 -24.40 -11.99 -19.42
CA GLN A 125 -25.64 -12.29 -20.14
C GLN A 125 -26.67 -11.16 -20.02
N ASN A 126 -26.80 -10.59 -18.82
CA ASN A 126 -27.76 -9.52 -18.51
C ASN A 126 -27.24 -8.11 -18.85
N ARG A 127 -26.02 -7.99 -19.37
CA ARG A 127 -25.48 -6.71 -19.85
C ARG A 127 -26.27 -6.33 -21.10
N LYS A 128 -27.33 -5.55 -20.90
CA LYS A 128 -27.94 -4.80 -22.00
C LYS A 128 -26.85 -3.90 -22.59
N PRO A 129 -26.70 -3.81 -23.92
CA PRO A 129 -25.90 -2.77 -24.52
C PRO A 129 -26.54 -1.46 -24.09
N THR A 130 -25.95 -0.83 -23.07
CA THR A 130 -26.38 0.52 -22.74
C THR A 130 -25.85 1.35 -23.89
N ASN A 131 -26.75 1.86 -24.73
CA ASN A 131 -26.49 3.03 -25.56
C ASN A 131 -26.27 4.21 -24.62
N ARG A 132 -25.20 4.16 -23.83
CA ARG A 132 -24.56 5.34 -23.30
C ARG A 132 -23.91 5.95 -24.52
N GLY A 133 -24.72 6.61 -25.36
CA GLY A 133 -24.19 7.73 -26.10
C GLY A 133 -23.43 8.52 -25.04
N LEU A 134 -22.13 8.73 -25.27
CA LEU A 134 -21.44 9.74 -24.49
C LEU A 134 -22.36 10.94 -24.61
N HIS A 135 -22.93 11.40 -23.49
CA HIS A 135 -23.60 12.67 -23.46
C HIS A 135 -22.48 13.69 -23.60
N LEU A 136 -21.95 13.78 -24.82
CA LEU A 136 -21.30 14.93 -25.34
C LEU A 136 -22.43 15.92 -25.58
N GLU A 137 -23.14 16.33 -24.51
CA GLU A 137 -23.43 17.75 -24.52
C GLU A 137 -22.07 18.36 -24.70
N ARG A 138 -21.93 19.10 -25.80
CA ARG A 138 -21.00 20.21 -25.82
C ARG A 138 -21.32 20.95 -24.54
N SER A 139 -20.55 20.66 -23.48
CA SER A 139 -20.71 21.31 -22.19
C SER A 139 -20.83 22.76 -22.56
N LYS A 140 -21.96 23.38 -22.23
CA LYS A 140 -22.05 24.83 -22.33
C LYS A 140 -20.75 25.34 -21.68
N PRO A 141 -19.99 26.22 -22.35
CA PRO A 141 -18.72 26.68 -21.81
C PRO A 141 -19.00 27.11 -20.38
N ASP A 142 -18.30 26.47 -19.43
CA ASP A 142 -18.50 26.70 -18.01
C ASP A 142 -18.40 28.21 -17.79
N HIS A 143 -19.47 28.85 -17.31
CA HIS A 143 -19.50 30.31 -17.14
C HIS A 143 -18.42 30.80 -16.16
N ASN A 144 -17.91 29.92 -15.29
CA ASN A 144 -16.81 30.22 -14.38
C ASN A 144 -15.43 29.97 -15.00
N TYR A 145 -15.37 29.35 -16.18
CA TYR A 145 -14.18 29.28 -17.01
C TYR A 145 -14.23 30.48 -17.96
N GLY A 146 -13.32 31.43 -17.78
CA GLY A 146 -13.31 32.70 -18.52
C GLY A 146 -13.48 32.50 -20.03
N GLN A 147 -14.20 33.41 -20.67
CA GLN A 147 -14.61 33.33 -22.07
C GLN A 147 -13.44 33.12 -23.07
N ASP A 148 -12.20 33.42 -22.65
CA ASP A 148 -11.01 33.35 -23.48
C ASP A 148 -9.82 32.71 -22.73
N CYS A 149 -9.78 31.37 -22.64
CA CYS A 149 -8.59 30.61 -22.20
C CYS A 149 -7.37 30.74 -23.14
N THR A 150 -7.43 31.65 -24.11
CA THR A 150 -6.30 32.05 -24.96
C THR A 150 -5.38 33.06 -24.29
N THR A 151 -5.85 33.73 -23.22
CA THR A 151 -5.00 34.65 -22.46
C THR A 151 -4.16 33.83 -21.49
N SER A 152 -2.84 33.77 -21.72
CA SER A 152 -1.93 33.10 -20.78
C SER A 152 -1.94 33.84 -19.44
N ASP A 153 -1.98 33.10 -18.31
CA ASP A 153 -1.96 33.68 -16.96
C ASP A 153 -0.70 34.51 -16.65
N MET A 154 0.33 34.37 -17.49
CA MET A 154 1.61 35.03 -17.35
C MET A 154 2.01 35.71 -18.66
N PRO A 155 2.47 36.96 -18.63
CA PRO A 155 3.01 37.62 -19.81
C PRO A 155 4.24 36.86 -20.35
N ILE A 156 4.35 36.80 -21.67
CA ILE A 156 5.36 36.00 -22.39
C ILE A 156 6.80 36.29 -21.93
N ASP A 157 7.07 37.54 -21.56
CA ASP A 157 8.40 37.98 -21.12
C ASP A 157 8.82 37.36 -19.79
N VAL A 158 7.87 37.21 -18.87
CA VAL A 158 8.12 36.58 -17.56
C VAL A 158 8.32 35.08 -17.74
N PHE A 159 7.54 34.45 -18.63
CA PHE A 159 7.71 33.04 -18.97
C PHE A 159 9.10 32.73 -19.53
N ASN A 160 9.58 33.54 -20.49
CA ASN A 160 10.90 33.36 -21.10
C ASN A 160 12.02 33.52 -20.07
N LYS A 161 11.96 34.52 -19.20
CA LYS A 161 12.94 34.70 -18.11
C LYS A 161 13.01 33.49 -17.18
N LEU A 162 11.86 32.93 -16.79
CA LEU A 162 11.79 31.75 -15.93
C LEU A 162 12.32 30.50 -16.63
N LYS A 163 12.00 30.34 -17.92
CA LYS A 163 12.50 29.24 -18.76
C LYS A 163 14.02 29.25 -18.87
N ASP A 164 14.62 30.43 -19.09
CA ASP A 164 16.07 30.57 -19.21
C ASP A 164 16.77 30.31 -17.87
N PHE A 165 16.22 30.83 -16.77
CA PHE A 165 16.71 30.54 -15.42
C PHE A 165 16.70 29.03 -15.10
N LEU A 166 15.61 28.34 -15.39
CA LEU A 166 15.49 26.89 -15.22
C LEU A 166 16.52 26.13 -16.06
N THR A 167 16.70 26.54 -17.31
CA THR A 167 17.64 25.88 -18.25
C THR A 167 19.09 26.02 -17.77
N VAL A 168 19.46 27.17 -17.22
CA VAL A 168 20.79 27.38 -16.62
C VAL A 168 21.00 26.48 -15.41
N ASN A 169 20.01 26.33 -14.54
CA ASN A 169 20.13 25.49 -13.35
C ASN A 169 20.17 23.99 -13.69
N LEU A 170 19.47 23.56 -14.74
CA LEU A 170 19.51 22.18 -15.19
C LEU A 170 20.86 21.79 -15.80
N LYS A 171 21.57 22.72 -16.45
CA LYS A 171 22.92 22.49 -16.99
C LYS A 171 24.03 22.48 -15.94
N LYS A 172 23.73 22.87 -14.69
CA LYS A 172 24.69 22.88 -13.57
C LYS A 172 24.74 21.56 -12.79
N ASN A 173 23.84 20.62 -13.09
CA ASN A 173 23.88 19.23 -12.62
C ASN A 173 24.40 18.31 -13.73
#